data_AF-A0A8S3S3P0-F1
#
_entry.id   AF-A0A8S3S3P0-F1
#
_cell.length_a   1.000
_cell.length_b   1.000
_cell.length_c   1.000
_cell.angle_alpha   90.00
_cell.angle_beta   90.00
_cell.angle_gamma   90.00
#
_symmetry.space_group_name_H-M   'P 1'
#
loop_
_entity.id
_entity.type
_entity.pdbx_description
1 polymer ?
#
loop_
_entity_poly.entity_id
_entity_poly.type
_entity_poly.pdbx_seq_one_letter_code
_entity_poly.pdbx_strand_id
1 'polypeptide(L)'
;MQSTYKDLISFTAPQKLYVKPEVFRKTFKPTIDALICHVDKLLKYPILSDLLHIIMVGGFSECELVQTAMRTNFPNRKIIIPDEAGLAVLKGAVLFGHQPNKISKRILRKTYGIQTWTEWDPELHPKSKRKELMEFIVVKTYSINLLRKVKKSRKDILIDKYLRCYILKKNHRAYNLHIR
;
A
#
# COMPACT_ATOMS: atom_id res chain seq x y z
N MET A 1 42.39 5.27 21.74
CA MET A 1 41.14 5.92 21.28
C MET A 1 40.06 5.70 22.34
N GLN A 2 39.45 6.76 22.86
CA GLN A 2 38.25 6.62 23.72
C GLN A 2 36.98 6.69 22.84
N SER A 3 36.00 5.84 23.13
CA SER A 3 34.71 5.81 22.43
C SER A 3 33.89 7.07 22.73
N THR A 4 33.19 7.60 21.73
CA THR A 4 32.26 8.74 21.84
C THR A 4 31.12 8.52 22.84
N TYR A 5 30.86 7.27 23.25
CA TYR A 5 29.75 6.90 24.14
C TYR A 5 30.16 6.58 25.58
N LYS A 6 31.43 6.82 25.96
CA LYS A 6 32.02 6.41 27.25
C LYS A 6 31.21 6.84 28.48
N ASP A 7 30.60 8.03 28.45
CA ASP A 7 29.81 8.59 29.55
C ASP A 7 28.30 8.54 29.32
N LEU A 8 27.87 7.94 28.20
CA LEU A 8 26.47 7.87 27.78
C LEU A 8 25.88 6.46 27.88
N ILE A 9 26.75 5.45 27.85
CA ILE A 9 26.42 4.04 27.95
C ILE A 9 27.33 3.42 29.00
N SER A 10 26.74 2.83 30.04
CA SER A 10 27.47 2.22 31.15
C SER A 10 26.91 0.86 31.53
N PHE A 11 27.75 -0.03 32.04
CA PHE A 11 27.30 -1.27 32.67
C PHE A 11 27.20 -1.05 34.19
N THR A 12 26.00 -1.18 34.75
CA THR A 12 25.77 -0.97 36.19
C THR A 12 25.92 -2.27 36.99
N ALA A 13 25.77 -3.41 36.33
CA ALA A 13 25.96 -4.76 36.89
C ALA A 13 26.34 -5.71 35.73
N PRO A 14 26.86 -6.93 36.01
CA PRO A 14 26.94 -7.95 34.98
C PRO A 14 25.56 -8.09 34.31
N GLN A 15 25.54 -7.95 32.98
CA GLN A 15 24.35 -8.04 32.12
C GLN A 15 23.31 -6.88 32.24
N LYS A 16 23.63 -5.76 32.90
CA LYS A 16 22.75 -4.58 32.91
C LYS A 16 23.39 -3.41 32.17
N LEU A 17 22.84 -3.10 30.99
CA LEU A 17 23.22 -1.95 30.18
C LEU A 17 22.34 -0.75 30.53
N TYR A 18 22.96 0.34 30.96
CA TYR A 18 22.31 1.63 31.13
C TYR A 18 22.62 2.51 29.94
N VAL A 19 21.58 3.01 29.28
CA VAL A 19 21.68 3.92 28.13
C VAL A 19 20.98 5.21 28.48
N LYS A 20 21.68 6.35 28.38
CA LYS A 20 21.04 7.64 28.59
C LYS A 20 19.90 7.86 27.58
N PRO A 21 18.78 8.47 28.00
CA PRO A 21 17.62 8.67 27.12
C PRO A 21 17.93 9.41 25.82
N GLU A 22 18.89 10.33 25.84
CA GLU A 22 19.33 11.08 24.67
C GLU A 22 19.95 10.21 23.57
N VAL A 23 20.75 9.21 23.94
CA VAL A 23 21.35 8.25 23.01
C VAL A 23 20.27 7.34 22.47
N PHE A 24 19.38 6.86 23.34
CA PHE A 24 18.26 6.02 22.92
C PHE A 24 17.33 6.78 21.97
N ARG A 25 16.98 8.03 22.22
CA ARG A 25 16.16 8.84 21.29
C ARG A 25 16.86 9.03 19.94
N LYS A 26 18.19 9.25 19.93
CA LYS A 26 18.97 9.37 18.70
C LYS A 26 18.94 8.11 17.85
N THR A 27 18.92 6.91 18.43
CA THR A 27 18.85 5.66 17.65
C THR A 27 17.51 5.47 16.93
N PHE A 28 16.38 5.95 17.48
CA PHE A 28 15.07 5.89 16.81
C PHE A 28 14.82 7.03 15.81
N LYS A 29 15.58 8.12 15.89
CA LYS A 29 15.38 9.31 15.07
C LYS A 29 15.35 9.01 13.56
N PRO A 30 16.27 8.23 12.96
CA PRO A 30 16.25 7.94 11.53
C PRO A 30 14.95 7.26 11.08
N THR A 31 14.41 6.35 11.90
CA THR A 31 13.16 5.64 11.62
C THR A 31 11.96 6.58 11.68
N ILE A 32 11.91 7.46 12.68
CA ILE A 32 10.84 8.45 12.84
C ILE A 32 10.87 9.47 11.70
N ASP A 33 12.04 9.98 11.34
CA ASP A 33 12.21 10.94 10.25
C ASP A 33 11.80 10.31 8.91
N ALA A 34 12.17 9.04 8.67
CA ALA A 34 11.75 8.29 7.50
C ALA A 34 10.23 8.09 7.44
N LEU A 35 9.59 7.82 8.58
CA LEU A 35 8.13 7.70 8.69
C LEU A 35 7.44 9.02 8.32
N ILE A 36 7.88 10.14 8.91
CA ILE A 36 7.32 11.47 8.63
C ILE A 36 7.48 11.80 7.14
N CYS A 37 8.67 11.61 6.59
CA CYS A 37 8.96 11.83 5.17
C CYS A 37 8.04 10.99 4.27
N HIS A 38 7.77 9.74 4.66
CA HIS A 38 6.86 8.88 3.91
C HIS A 38 5.42 9.40 3.94
N VAL A 39 4.92 9.77 5.12
CA VAL A 39 3.56 10.31 5.27
C VAL A 39 3.40 11.63 4.52
N ASP A 40 4.38 12.53 4.61
CA ASP A 40 4.40 13.79 3.84
C ASP A 40 4.31 13.54 2.32
N LYS A 41 5.08 12.57 1.82
CA LYS A 41 5.01 12.16 0.40
C LYS A 41 3.62 11.65 0.02
N LEU A 42 2.95 10.90 0.91
CA LEU A 42 1.59 10.41 0.65
C LEU A 42 0.59 11.57 0.62
N LEU A 43 0.70 12.53 1.53
CA LEU A 43 -0.23 13.68 1.59
C LEU A 43 -0.13 14.62 0.39
N LYS A 44 0.97 14.56 -0.38
CA LYS A 44 1.14 15.30 -1.65
C LYS A 44 0.31 14.74 -2.80
N TYR A 45 -0.25 13.52 -2.68
CA TYR A 45 -1.13 13.00 -3.72
C TYR A 45 -2.46 13.77 -3.71
N PRO A 46 -2.95 14.26 -4.87
CA PRO A 46 -4.19 15.06 -4.93
C PRO A 46 -5.41 14.38 -4.32
N ILE A 47 -5.49 13.05 -4.40
CA ILE A 47 -6.58 12.26 -3.81
C ILE A 47 -6.58 12.27 -2.27
N LEU A 48 -5.48 12.68 -1.63
CA LEU A 48 -5.30 12.70 -0.19
C LEU A 48 -5.21 14.14 0.38
N SER A 49 -5.38 15.18 -0.45
CA SER A 49 -5.29 16.59 -0.02
C SER A 49 -6.22 16.88 1.16
N ASP A 50 -7.43 16.31 1.13
CA ASP A 50 -8.52 16.64 2.07
C ASP A 50 -8.62 15.65 3.25
N LEU A 51 -7.62 14.79 3.45
CA LEU A 51 -7.61 13.76 4.50
C LEU A 51 -7.62 14.34 5.93
N LEU A 52 -8.75 14.36 6.64
CA LEU A 52 -8.78 14.96 7.99
C LEU A 52 -8.16 14.11 9.11
N HIS A 53 -8.12 12.79 8.94
CA HIS A 53 -7.80 11.84 10.01
C HIS A 53 -6.68 10.88 9.61
N ILE A 54 -5.75 10.66 10.52
CA ILE A 54 -4.71 9.63 10.41
C ILE A 54 -4.88 8.68 11.58
N ILE A 55 -5.16 7.40 11.29
CA ILE A 55 -5.30 6.36 12.32
C ILE A 55 -4.00 5.56 12.37
N MET A 56 -3.34 5.55 13.51
CA MET A 56 -2.09 4.81 13.73
C MET A 56 -2.41 3.49 14.46
N VAL A 57 -2.06 2.36 13.84
CA VAL A 57 -2.31 1.00 14.35
C VAL A 57 -1.02 0.17 14.40
N GLY A 58 -1.02 -0.94 15.15
CA GLY A 58 0.14 -1.79 15.41
C GLY A 58 0.98 -1.33 16.60
N GLY A 59 1.82 -2.21 17.13
CA GLY A 59 2.59 -1.94 18.37
C GLY A 59 3.55 -0.74 18.26
N PHE A 60 4.06 -0.43 17.06
CA PHE A 60 4.90 0.76 16.87
C PHE A 60 4.14 2.08 17.10
N SER A 61 2.82 2.08 16.93
CA SER A 61 1.97 3.24 17.17
C SER A 61 1.79 3.55 18.67
N GLU A 62 2.15 2.62 19.55
CA GLU A 62 2.14 2.80 21.01
C GLU A 62 3.40 3.56 21.49
N CYS A 63 4.41 3.71 20.65
CA CYS A 63 5.64 4.43 20.98
C CYS A 63 5.41 5.94 21.07
N GLU A 64 5.54 6.51 22.28
CA GLU A 64 5.31 7.93 22.57
C GLU A 64 6.18 8.88 21.70
N LEU A 65 7.42 8.48 21.37
CA LEU A 65 8.28 9.24 20.47
C LEU A 65 7.65 9.41 19.09
N VAL A 66 7.07 8.34 18.56
CA VAL A 66 6.41 8.33 17.25
C VAL A 66 5.12 9.14 17.32
N GLN A 67 4.31 8.96 18.36
CA GLN A 67 3.06 9.70 18.52
C GLN A 67 3.29 11.21 18.60
N THR A 68 4.26 11.63 19.40
CA THR A 68 4.65 13.03 19.55
C THR A 68 5.14 13.59 18.21
N ALA A 69 6.04 12.87 17.55
CA ALA A 69 6.58 13.31 16.26
C ALA A 69 5.47 13.44 15.18
N MET A 70 4.52 12.50 15.13
CA MET A 70 3.39 12.57 14.19
C MET A 70 2.45 13.74 14.48
N ARG A 71 2.10 13.99 15.75
CA ARG A 71 1.25 15.13 16.13
C ARG A 71 1.93 16.46 15.82
N THR A 72 3.23 16.58 16.07
CA THR A 72 4.00 17.81 15.82
C THR A 72 4.17 18.09 14.33
N ASN A 73 4.42 17.08 13.50
CA ASN A 73 4.65 17.27 12.06
C ASN A 73 3.36 17.43 11.25
N PHE A 74 2.22 16.96 11.76
CA PHE A 74 0.94 17.03 11.07
C PHE A 74 -0.15 17.70 11.93
N PRO A 75 0.04 18.95 12.37
CA PRO A 75 -0.87 19.63 13.32
C PRO A 75 -2.27 19.87 12.74
N ASN A 76 -2.37 20.00 11.41
CA ASN A 76 -3.64 20.20 10.71
C ASN A 76 -4.46 18.91 10.53
N ARG A 77 -3.98 17.78 11.05
CA ARG A 77 -4.58 16.46 10.87
C ARG A 77 -4.83 15.84 12.24
N LYS A 78 -5.99 15.22 12.42
CA LYS A 78 -6.31 14.54 13.69
C LYS A 78 -5.68 13.16 13.71
N ILE A 79 -4.65 13.00 14.54
CA ILE A 79 -4.01 11.72 14.80
C ILE A 79 -4.83 10.93 15.82
N ILE A 80 -5.32 9.75 15.42
CA ILE A 80 -6.13 8.85 16.25
C ILE A 80 -5.33 7.58 16.51
N ILE A 81 -5.23 7.20 17.77
CA ILE A 81 -4.50 6.00 18.22
C ILE A 81 -5.50 5.19 19.04
N PRO A 82 -5.94 4.02 18.55
CA PRO A 82 -6.87 3.18 19.29
C PRO A 82 -6.26 2.66 20.58
N ASP A 83 -7.10 2.38 21.57
CA ASP A 83 -6.71 1.62 22.75
C ASP A 83 -6.25 0.22 22.32
N GLU A 84 -5.06 -0.17 22.79
CA GLU A 84 -4.36 -1.39 22.35
C GLU A 84 -4.16 -1.40 20.83
N ALA A 85 -3.44 -0.39 20.32
CA ALA A 85 -3.14 -0.24 18.90
C ALA A 85 -2.50 -1.51 18.30
N GLY A 86 -1.71 -2.25 19.07
CA GLY A 86 -1.18 -3.57 18.70
C GLY A 86 -2.25 -4.61 18.36
N LEU A 87 -3.41 -4.57 19.01
CA LEU A 87 -4.53 -5.50 18.80
C LEU A 87 -5.61 -4.96 17.83
N ALA A 88 -5.54 -3.68 17.46
CA ALA A 88 -6.57 -3.05 16.62
C ALA A 88 -6.84 -3.80 15.31
N VAL A 89 -5.80 -4.33 14.67
CA VAL A 89 -5.92 -5.10 13.42
C VAL A 89 -6.63 -6.44 13.67
N LEU A 90 -6.28 -7.15 14.74
CA LEU A 90 -6.91 -8.42 15.10
C LEU A 90 -8.40 -8.21 15.44
N LYS A 91 -8.70 -7.22 16.28
CA LYS A 91 -10.08 -6.85 16.64
C LYS A 91 -10.90 -6.52 15.39
N GLY A 92 -10.32 -5.76 14.45
CA GLY A 92 -10.94 -5.47 13.16
C GLY A 92 -11.19 -6.71 12.31
N ALA A 93 -10.27 -7.68 12.31
CA ALA A 93 -10.42 -8.94 11.58
C ALA A 93 -11.54 -9.82 12.17
N VAL A 94 -11.62 -9.92 13.50
CA VAL A 94 -12.69 -10.64 14.19
C VAL A 94 -14.04 -10.00 13.91
N LEU A 95 -14.14 -8.67 14.00
CA LEU A 95 -15.36 -7.94 13.68
C LEU A 95 -15.79 -8.15 12.22
N PHE A 96 -14.83 -8.18 11.28
CA PHE A 96 -15.10 -8.48 9.89
C PHE A 96 -15.61 -9.92 9.68
N GLY A 97 -15.08 -10.90 10.42
CA GLY A 97 -15.57 -12.28 10.38
C GLY A 97 -17.04 -12.41 10.79
N HIS A 98 -17.44 -11.69 11.85
CA HIS A 98 -18.83 -11.67 12.32
C HIS A 98 -19.76 -10.87 11.40
N GLN A 99 -19.28 -9.74 10.87
CA GLN A 99 -20.09 -8.79 10.10
C GLN A 99 -19.40 -8.41 8.78
N PRO A 100 -19.32 -9.34 7.81
CA PRO A 100 -18.59 -9.11 6.55
C PRO A 100 -19.21 -8.01 5.69
N ASN A 101 -20.51 -7.74 5.85
CA ASN A 101 -21.24 -6.73 5.09
C ASN A 101 -20.89 -5.28 5.49
N LYS A 102 -20.12 -5.07 6.57
CA LYS A 102 -19.64 -3.74 6.97
C LYS A 102 -18.60 -3.14 6.02
N ILE A 103 -17.89 -3.97 5.24
CA ILE A 103 -16.92 -3.50 4.24
C ILE A 103 -17.58 -3.42 2.88
N SER A 104 -17.73 -2.21 2.35
CA SER A 104 -18.34 -1.98 1.03
C SER A 104 -17.46 -2.48 -0.12
N LYS A 105 -16.16 -2.14 -0.10
CA LYS A 105 -15.22 -2.44 -1.20
C LYS A 105 -13.81 -2.69 -0.65
N ARG A 106 -13.02 -3.47 -1.38
CA ARG A 106 -11.57 -3.61 -1.19
C ARG A 106 -10.90 -3.36 -2.53
N ILE A 107 -9.87 -2.51 -2.53
CA ILE A 107 -9.13 -2.14 -3.74
C ILE A 107 -7.83 -2.95 -3.78
N LEU A 108 -7.50 -3.51 -4.94
CA LEU A 108 -6.23 -4.22 -5.13
C LEU A 108 -5.07 -3.22 -5.14
N ARG A 109 -4.02 -3.51 -4.36
CA ARG A 109 -2.83 -2.63 -4.28
C ARG A 109 -2.04 -2.57 -5.58
N LYS A 110 -2.08 -3.65 -6.37
CA LYS A 110 -1.41 -3.77 -7.66
C LYS A 110 -2.37 -4.43 -8.64
N THR A 111 -2.32 -3.99 -9.87
CA THR A 111 -3.05 -4.61 -10.98
C THR A 111 -2.27 -5.83 -11.44
N TYR A 112 -2.94 -6.98 -11.50
CA TYR A 112 -2.37 -8.18 -12.11
C TYR A 112 -2.61 -8.12 -13.61
N GLY A 113 -1.52 -8.14 -14.38
CA GLY A 113 -1.55 -8.22 -15.83
C GLY A 113 -0.73 -9.41 -16.31
N ILE A 114 -1.14 -9.99 -17.43
CA ILE A 114 -0.36 -11.01 -18.14
C ILE A 114 0.18 -10.37 -19.41
N GLN A 115 1.46 -10.64 -19.69
CA GLN A 115 2.06 -10.28 -20.97
C GLN A 115 1.68 -11.33 -22.01
N THR A 116 1.09 -10.89 -23.11
CA THR A 116 0.70 -11.73 -24.24
C THR A 116 1.34 -11.22 -25.52
N TRP A 117 1.58 -12.13 -26.46
CA TRP A 117 1.96 -11.83 -27.83
C TRP A 117 0.75 -12.11 -28.71
N THR A 118 0.22 -11.08 -29.36
CA THR A 118 -0.90 -11.20 -30.28
C THR A 118 -0.46 -10.74 -31.66
N GLU A 119 -1.11 -11.26 -32.71
CA GLU A 119 -0.82 -10.85 -34.08
C GLU A 119 -1.02 -9.34 -34.26
N TRP A 120 -0.19 -8.76 -35.12
CA TRP A 120 -0.22 -7.36 -35.45
C TRP A 120 -1.46 -7.02 -36.29
N ASP A 121 -2.15 -5.96 -35.89
CA ASP A 121 -3.35 -5.46 -36.56
C ASP A 121 -3.16 -3.96 -36.80
N PRO A 122 -3.05 -3.51 -38.07
CA PRO A 122 -2.86 -2.10 -38.40
C PRO A 122 -4.01 -1.17 -37.98
N GLU A 123 -5.24 -1.67 -37.80
CA GLU A 123 -6.40 -0.86 -37.41
C GLU A 123 -6.45 -0.67 -35.88
N LEU A 124 -6.01 -1.67 -35.12
CA LEU A 124 -6.11 -1.69 -33.66
C LEU A 124 -4.80 -1.32 -32.94
N HIS A 125 -3.65 -1.56 -33.56
CA HIS A 125 -2.34 -1.45 -32.91
C HIS A 125 -1.49 -0.29 -33.45
N PRO A 126 -0.86 0.52 -32.58
CA PRO A 126 -0.02 1.65 -33.00
C PRO A 126 1.35 1.21 -33.48
N LYS A 127 1.76 1.57 -34.72
CA LYS A 127 2.96 1.09 -35.43
C LYS A 127 4.25 1.02 -34.58
N SER A 128 4.40 1.90 -33.59
CA SER A 128 5.53 1.92 -32.64
C SER A 128 5.70 0.65 -31.79
N LYS A 129 4.68 -0.22 -31.71
CA LYS A 129 4.71 -1.47 -30.95
C LYS A 129 4.79 -2.73 -31.81
N ARG A 130 4.93 -2.55 -33.14
CA ARG A 130 5.12 -3.66 -34.08
C ARG A 130 6.46 -4.31 -33.82
N LYS A 131 6.47 -5.64 -33.72
CA LYS A 131 7.68 -6.45 -33.68
C LYS A 131 7.58 -7.56 -34.70
N GLU A 132 8.68 -7.79 -35.39
CA GLU A 132 8.84 -8.93 -36.28
C GLU A 132 9.59 -10.00 -35.51
N LEU A 133 8.94 -11.14 -35.31
CA LEU A 133 9.47 -12.28 -34.59
C LEU A 133 9.42 -13.47 -35.53
N MET A 134 10.59 -13.85 -36.05
CA MET A 134 10.74 -14.89 -37.07
C MET A 134 9.82 -14.60 -38.27
N GLU A 135 8.78 -15.42 -38.49
CA GLU A 135 7.83 -15.30 -39.60
C GLU A 135 6.54 -14.52 -39.25
N PHE A 136 6.37 -14.08 -38.00
CA PHE A 136 5.14 -13.42 -37.56
C PHE A 136 5.37 -11.96 -37.17
N ILE A 137 4.41 -11.10 -37.53
CA ILE A 137 4.33 -9.74 -37.03
C ILE A 137 3.42 -9.74 -35.81
N VAL A 138 3.97 -9.39 -34.64
CA VAL A 138 3.26 -9.43 -33.37
C VAL A 138 3.36 -8.10 -32.62
N VAL A 139 2.44 -7.91 -31.68
CA VAL A 139 2.46 -6.82 -30.71
C VAL A 139 2.56 -7.38 -29.30
N LYS A 140 3.38 -6.72 -28.47
CA LYS A 140 3.44 -6.99 -27.04
C LYS A 140 2.29 -6.30 -26.34
N THR A 141 1.34 -7.07 -25.82
CA THR A 141 0.15 -6.58 -25.12
C THR A 141 0.18 -6.96 -23.63
N TYR A 142 -0.46 -6.13 -22.81
CA TYR A 142 -0.62 -6.38 -21.38
C TYR A 142 -2.11 -6.39 -21.07
N SER A 143 -2.65 -7.57 -20.77
CA SER A 143 -4.06 -7.75 -20.47
C SER A 143 -4.27 -7.79 -18.96
N ILE A 144 -5.19 -6.97 -18.46
CA ILE A 144 -5.55 -6.94 -17.04
C ILE A 144 -6.62 -8.00 -16.80
N ASN A 145 -6.26 -9.09 -16.11
CA ASN A 145 -7.25 -10.05 -15.62
C ASN A 145 -7.78 -9.56 -14.27
N LEU A 146 -8.94 -8.88 -14.27
CA LEU A 146 -9.69 -8.71 -13.04
C LEU A 146 -10.28 -10.08 -12.65
N LEU A 147 -9.69 -10.73 -11.65
CA LEU A 147 -10.29 -11.88 -10.98
C LEU A 147 -11.63 -11.44 -10.36
N ARG A 148 -12.72 -11.64 -11.10
CA ARG A 148 -14.08 -11.46 -10.61
C ARG A 148 -14.38 -12.58 -9.61
N LYS A 149 -14.19 -12.35 -8.31
CA LYS A 149 -14.98 -13.08 -7.32
C LYS A 149 -16.41 -12.55 -7.40
N VAL A 150 -17.22 -13.22 -8.22
CA VAL A 150 -18.66 -12.97 -8.33
C VAL A 150 -19.31 -13.33 -6.99
N LYS A 151 -19.53 -12.34 -6.13
CA LYS A 151 -20.66 -12.39 -5.19
C LYS A 151 -21.84 -11.72 -5.90
N LYS A 152 -22.74 -12.56 -6.40
CA LYS A 152 -23.96 -12.20 -7.11
C LYS A 152 -24.92 -11.50 -6.15
N SER A 153 -24.86 -10.17 -6.02
CA SER A 153 -26.02 -9.35 -5.66
C SER A 153 -25.76 -7.86 -5.90
N ARG A 154 -26.61 -7.30 -6.77
CA ARG A 154 -26.97 -5.88 -6.96
C ARG A 154 -25.92 -4.89 -7.52
N LYS A 155 -26.12 -4.65 -8.83
CA LYS A 155 -26.13 -3.39 -9.60
C LYS A 155 -25.02 -2.35 -9.37
N ASP A 156 -24.28 -2.14 -10.47
CA ASP A 156 -23.57 -0.93 -10.89
C ASP A 156 -22.41 -0.44 -10.01
N ILE A 157 -21.26 -1.11 -10.17
CA ILE A 157 -19.96 -0.50 -9.85
C ILE A 157 -19.41 0.09 -11.14
N LEU A 158 -19.63 1.40 -11.29
CA LEU A 158 -18.95 2.26 -12.26
C LEU A 158 -17.43 2.11 -12.06
N ILE A 159 -16.74 1.53 -13.04
CA ILE A 159 -15.28 1.42 -13.04
C ILE A 159 -14.74 2.78 -13.47
N ASP A 160 -14.35 3.59 -12.49
CA ASP A 160 -13.87 4.95 -12.71
C ASP A 160 -12.44 4.95 -13.30
N LYS A 161 -12.38 5.27 -14.59
CA LYS A 161 -11.42 6.14 -15.31
C LYS A 161 -9.87 6.00 -15.20
N TYR A 162 -9.30 5.02 -14.50
CA TYR A 162 -7.81 4.87 -14.42
C TYR A 162 -7.21 3.69 -15.17
N LEU A 163 -7.83 3.25 -16.27
CA LEU A 163 -7.24 2.27 -17.19
C LEU A 163 -6.76 2.95 -18.48
N ARG A 164 -5.59 3.58 -18.44
CA ARG A 164 -4.82 3.94 -19.64
C ARG A 164 -3.83 2.83 -20.01
N CYS A 165 -4.30 1.59 -19.98
CA CYS A 165 -3.75 0.52 -20.81
C CYS A 165 -4.88 0.14 -21.75
N TYR A 166 -4.65 0.27 -23.06
CA TYR A 166 -5.59 0.01 -24.14
C TYR A 166 -6.42 -1.27 -23.88
N ILE A 167 -7.56 -1.14 -23.21
CA ILE A 167 -8.64 -2.11 -23.27
C ILE A 167 -9.44 -1.69 -24.49
N LEU A 168 -9.09 -2.27 -25.63
CA LEU A 168 -9.94 -2.27 -26.80
C LEU A 168 -11.22 -3.02 -26.42
N LYS A 169 -12.27 -2.24 -26.18
CA LYS A 169 -13.62 -2.74 -25.96
C LYS A 169 -14.16 -3.16 -27.33
N LYS A 170 -14.20 -4.45 -27.65
CA LYS A 170 -15.22 -4.98 -28.56
C LYS A 170 -15.46 -6.48 -28.41
N ASN A 171 -16.76 -6.75 -28.22
CA ASN A 171 -17.50 -7.98 -28.53
C ASN A 171 -17.47 -9.14 -27.53
N HIS A 172 -18.69 -9.39 -27.05
CA HIS A 172 -19.17 -10.58 -26.35
C HIS A 172 -18.72 -11.88 -27.04
N ARG A 173 -17.70 -12.56 -26.50
CA ARG A 173 -17.61 -14.02 -26.54
C ARG A 173 -17.09 -14.53 -25.20
N ALA A 174 -17.96 -15.24 -24.50
CA ALA A 174 -17.61 -15.97 -23.30
C ALA A 174 -16.75 -17.18 -23.71
N TYR A 175 -15.47 -17.17 -23.36
CA TYR A 175 -14.69 -18.41 -23.34
C TYR A 175 -14.87 -19.03 -21.96
N ASN A 176 -15.56 -20.17 -21.92
CA ASN A 176 -15.62 -21.02 -20.74
C ASN A 176 -14.23 -21.60 -20.50
N LEU A 177 -13.54 -21.10 -19.47
CA LEU A 177 -12.38 -21.78 -18.93
C LEU A 177 -12.83 -22.53 -17.67
N HIS A 178 -13.05 -23.84 -17.81
CA HIS A 178 -13.12 -24.74 -16.66
C HIS A 178 -11.76 -24.70 -15.96
N ILE A 179 -11.74 -24.19 -14.73
CA ILE A 179 -10.62 -24.35 -13.82
C ILE A 179 -11.07 -25.41 -12.81
N ARG A 180 -10.40 -26.57 -12.82
CA ARG A 180 -10.50 -27.57 -11.76
C ARG A 180 -9.94 -27.01 -10.46
#